data_AF-A0A2G4FPW7-F1
#
_entry.id   AF-A0A2G4FPW7-F1
#
_cell.length_a   1.000
_cell.length_b   1.000
_cell.length_c   1.000
_cell.angle_alpha   90.00
_cell.angle_beta   90.00
_cell.angle_gamma   90.00
#
_symmetry.space_group_name_H-M   'P 1'
#
loop_
_entity.id
_entity.type
_entity.pdbx_description
1 polymer ?
#
loop_
_entity_poly.entity_id
_entity_poly.type
_entity_poly.pdbx_seq_one_letter_code
_entity_poly.pdbx_strand_id
1 'polypeptide(L)'
;MFFTTYVLFQVWNIINCRSLSAYESGLKGVCSNPTFLAVMLLILLGQIVIIQAGGSIFKVQPLGLLDWLIILAATSVVIIKAEVFRFFLRIRKIKAHA
;
A
#
# COMPACT_ATOMS: atom_id res chain seq x y z
N MET A 1 -5.48 5.64 15.48
CA MET A 1 -4.86 4.47 14.81
C MET A 1 -5.75 3.82 13.74
N PHE A 2 -7.03 3.52 14.01
CA PHE A 2 -7.92 2.83 13.04
C PHE A 2 -8.03 3.52 11.68
N PHE A 3 -8.32 4.83 11.65
CA PHE A 3 -8.44 5.58 10.40
C PHE A 3 -7.16 5.51 9.55
N THR A 4 -6.00 5.80 10.15
CA THR A 4 -4.69 5.67 9.48
C THR A 4 -4.41 4.25 8.99
N THR A 5 -4.83 3.25 9.77
CA THR A 5 -4.67 1.84 9.39
C THR A 5 -5.51 1.50 8.15
N TYR A 6 -6.77 1.94 8.13
CA TYR A 6 -7.64 1.77 6.96
C TYR A 6 -7.06 2.45 5.72
N VAL A 7 -6.62 3.71 5.84
CA VAL A 7 -6.04 4.45 4.71
C VAL A 7 -4.76 3.77 4.21
N LEU A 8 -3.84 3.36 5.09
CA LEU A 8 -2.62 2.66 4.65
C LEU A 8 -2.92 1.29 4.04
N PHE A 9 -3.92 0.54 4.51
CA PHE A 9 -4.37 -0.66 3.80
C PHE A 9 -4.78 -0.35 2.35
N GLN A 10 -5.50 0.75 2.12
CA GLN A 10 -5.89 1.16 0.78
C GLN A 10 -4.69 1.59 -0.07
N VAL A 11 -3.68 2.22 0.51
CA VAL A 11 -2.41 2.53 -0.18
C VAL A 11 -1.75 1.25 -0.70
N TRP A 12 -1.61 0.22 0.14
CA TRP A 12 -1.07 -1.07 -0.30
C TRP A 12 -1.95 -1.75 -1.34
N ASN A 13 -3.27 -1.66 -1.18
CA ASN A 13 -4.22 -2.26 -2.10
C ASN A 13 -4.18 -1.61 -3.48
N ILE A 14 -4.05 -0.29 -3.56
CA ILE A 14 -3.89 0.46 -4.82
C ILE A 14 -2.65 -0.03 -5.59
N ILE A 15 -1.53 -0.28 -4.90
CA ILE A 15 -0.35 -0.88 -5.54
C ILE A 15 -0.67 -2.29 -6.06
N ASN A 16 -1.36 -3.11 -5.25
CA ASN A 16 -1.73 -4.46 -5.65
C ASN A 16 -2.66 -4.50 -6.88
N CYS A 17 -3.61 -3.57 -6.98
CA CYS A 17 -4.55 -3.45 -8.08
C CYS A 17 -3.92 -2.99 -9.40
N ARG A 18 -2.67 -2.49 -9.40
CA ARG A 18 -1.96 -2.15 -10.64
C ARG A 18 -1.68 -3.38 -11.51
N SER A 19 -1.56 -4.56 -10.89
CA SER A 19 -1.34 -5.78 -11.63
C SER A 19 -2.68 -6.38 -12.05
N LEU A 20 -2.97 -6.32 -13.35
CA LEU A 20 -4.17 -6.92 -13.96
C LEU A 20 -4.03 -8.43 -14.16
N SER A 21 -2.85 -8.99 -13.90
CA SER A 21 -2.54 -10.41 -14.07
C SER A 21 -1.98 -11.02 -12.80
N ALA A 22 -2.44 -12.22 -12.46
CA ALA A 22 -1.91 -12.97 -11.32
C ALA A 22 -0.41 -13.35 -11.48
N TYR A 23 0.16 -13.17 -12.68
CA TYR A 23 1.57 -13.44 -12.96
C TYR A 23 2.44 -12.18 -12.98
N GLU A 24 1.88 -10.97 -12.88
CA GLU A 24 2.66 -9.73 -12.87
C GLU A 24 2.72 -9.10 -11.48
N SER A 25 3.84 -8.46 -11.16
CA SER A 25 4.05 -7.85 -9.84
C SER A 25 3.36 -6.50 -9.80
N GLY A 26 2.63 -6.19 -8.72
CA GLY A 26 2.03 -4.86 -8.54
C GLY A 26 3.08 -3.77 -8.41
N LEU A 27 4.29 -4.15 -7.97
CA LEU A 27 5.45 -3.28 -7.81
C LEU A 27 6.20 -3.02 -9.12
N LYS A 28 5.94 -3.79 -10.18
CA LYS A 28 6.60 -3.62 -11.48
C LYS A 28 6.29 -2.22 -12.03
N GLY A 29 7.34 -1.46 -12.33
CA GLY A 29 7.23 -0.13 -12.94
C GLY A 29 6.39 0.87 -12.12
N VAL A 30 6.38 0.78 -10.78
CA VAL A 30 5.71 1.79 -9.92
C VAL A 30 6.30 3.17 -10.18
N CYS A 31 7.63 3.27 -10.21
CA CYS A 31 8.32 4.54 -10.40
C CYS A 31 8.20 5.10 -11.84
N SER A 32 7.74 4.30 -12.79
CA SER A 32 7.61 4.68 -14.20
C SER A 32 6.26 5.33 -14.52
N ASN A 33 5.31 5.35 -13.57
CA ASN A 33 4.00 5.96 -13.73
C ASN A 33 3.89 7.22 -12.84
N PRO A 34 4.19 8.42 -13.36
CA PRO A 34 4.22 9.64 -12.57
C PRO A 34 2.84 10.01 -12.00
N THR A 35 1.76 9.75 -12.73
CA THR A 35 0.38 9.97 -12.27
C THR A 35 0.08 9.12 -11.03
N PHE A 36 0.47 7.84 -11.07
CA PHE A 36 0.31 6.94 -9.93
C PHE A 36 1.08 7.45 -8.70
N LEU A 37 2.34 7.87 -8.88
CA LEU A 37 3.15 8.42 -7.81
C LEU A 37 2.53 9.70 -7.23
N ALA A 38 1.99 10.58 -8.08
CA ALA A 38 1.33 11.80 -7.65
C ALA A 38 0.10 11.51 -6.78
N VAL A 39 -0.74 10.54 -7.17
CA VAL A 39 -1.90 10.11 -6.38
C VAL A 39 -1.46 9.51 -5.03
N MET A 40 -0.47 8.63 -5.04
CA MET A 40 0.08 8.03 -3.82
C MET A 40 0.64 9.10 -2.87
N LEU A 41 1.39 10.05 -3.39
CA LEU A 41 1.94 11.17 -2.63
C LEU A 41 0.83 12.04 -2.04
N LEU A 42 -0.20 12.35 -2.82
CA LEU A 42 -1.34 13.14 -2.37
C LEU A 42 -2.07 12.45 -1.22
N ILE A 43 -2.28 11.14 -1.30
CA ILE A 43 -2.90 10.35 -0.23
C ILE A 43 -2.03 10.39 1.04
N LEU A 44 -0.72 10.16 0.92
CA LEU A 44 0.18 10.13 2.08
C LEU A 44 0.33 11.50 2.74
N LEU A 45 0.51 12.57 1.96
CA LEU A 45 0.59 13.94 2.48
C LEU A 45 -0.74 14.38 3.10
N GLY A 46 -1.84 14.13 2.40
CA GLY A 46 -3.19 14.40 2.93
C GLY A 46 -3.42 13.67 4.24
N GLN A 47 -2.99 12.40 4.35
CA GLN A 47 -3.11 11.63 5.58
C GLN A 47 -2.31 12.25 6.73
N ILE A 48 -1.08 12.72 6.48
CA ILE A 48 -0.28 13.40 7.49
C ILE A 48 -0.98 14.69 7.95
N VAL A 49 -1.46 15.52 7.02
CA VAL A 49 -2.15 16.78 7.34
C VAL A 49 -3.42 16.53 8.15
N ILE A 50 -4.25 15.57 7.74
CA ILE A 50 -5.49 15.22 8.45
C ILE A 50 -5.18 14.77 9.87
N ILE A 51 -4.19 13.89 10.06
CA ILE A 51 -3.87 13.34 11.38
C ILE A 51 -3.22 14.38 12.31
N GLN A 52 -2.31 15.20 11.80
CA GLN A 52 -1.54 16.12 12.62
C GLN A 52 -2.28 17.43 12.90
N ALA A 53 -3.12 17.92 11.96
CA ALA A 53 -3.78 19.21 12.07
C ALA A 53 -5.32 19.14 12.00
N GLY A 54 -5.91 18.02 11.61
CA GLY A 54 -7.35 17.88 11.35
C GLY A 54 -8.22 17.56 12.57
N GLY A 55 -7.70 17.63 13.79
CA GLY A 55 -8.37 17.10 14.99
C GLY A 55 -9.75 17.72 15.29
N SER A 56 -9.93 19.03 15.04
CA SER A 56 -11.20 19.72 15.30
C SER A 56 -12.34 19.28 14.37
N ILE A 57 -12.00 19.06 13.08
CA ILE A 57 -12.94 18.73 11.99
C ILE A 57 -13.17 17.22 11.92
N PHE A 58 -12.10 16.44 11.87
CA PHE A 58 -12.15 14.99 11.62
C PHE A 58 -12.18 14.15 12.90
N LYS A 59 -12.15 14.79 14.08
CA LYS A 59 -12.14 14.12 15.39
C LYS A 59 -11.00 13.09 15.52
N VAL A 60 -9.83 13.45 14.98
CA VAL A 60 -8.60 12.65 15.04
C VAL A 60 -7.63 13.24 16.05
N GLN A 61 -6.65 12.43 16.47
CA GLN A 61 -5.53 12.87 17.30
C GLN A 61 -4.22 12.65 16.55
N PRO A 62 -3.21 13.51 16.79
CA PRO A 62 -1.85 13.32 16.32
C PRO A 62 -1.32 11.93 16.67
N LEU A 63 -0.74 11.24 15.69
CA LEU A 63 -0.06 9.96 15.91
C LEU A 63 1.43 10.20 16.14
N GLY A 64 2.00 9.48 17.11
CA GLY A 64 3.44 9.42 17.33
C GLY A 64 4.15 8.62 16.22
N LEU A 65 5.45 8.86 16.05
CA LEU A 65 6.24 8.20 15.01
C LEU A 65 6.24 6.66 15.13
N LEU A 66 6.23 6.12 16.35
CA LEU A 66 6.13 4.67 16.59
C LEU A 66 4.80 4.09 16.07
N ASP A 67 3.69 4.78 16.28
CA ASP A 67 2.38 4.33 15.78
C ASP A 67 2.37 4.26 14.24
N TRP A 68 2.98 5.26 13.59
CA TRP A 68 3.13 5.26 12.13
C TRP A 68 3.93 4.06 11.64
N LEU A 69 5.06 3.74 12.28
CA LEU A 69 5.89 2.59 11.92
C LEU A 69 5.15 1.27 12.14
N ILE A 70 4.45 1.12 13.27
CA ILE A 70 3.65 -0.08 13.57
C ILE A 70 2.57 -0.27 12.52
N ILE A 71 1.82 0.78 12.18
CA ILE A 71 0.75 0.70 11.18
C ILE A 71 1.34 0.37 9.81
N LEU A 72 2.43 1.01 9.41
CA LEU A 72 3.09 0.77 8.13
C LEU A 72 3.56 -0.69 8.03
N ALA A 73 4.22 -1.22 9.06
CA ALA A 73 4.67 -2.60 9.13
C ALA A 73 3.49 -3.58 9.10
N ALA A 74 2.49 -3.38 9.96
CA ALA A 74 1.34 -4.28 10.08
C ALA A 74 0.51 -4.33 8.78
N THR A 75 0.31 -3.19 8.12
CA THR A 75 -0.51 -3.11 6.90
C THR A 75 0.23 -3.62 5.66
N SER A 76 1.58 -3.56 5.64
CA SER A 76 2.41 -4.06 4.52
C SER A 76 2.22 -5.55 4.22
N VAL A 77 1.68 -6.32 5.16
CA VAL A 77 1.38 -7.75 4.97
C VAL A 77 0.49 -8.01 3.74
N VAL A 78 -0.36 -7.04 3.36
CA VAL A 78 -1.25 -7.14 2.20
C VAL A 78 -0.47 -7.26 0.89
N ILE A 79 0.59 -6.46 0.72
CA ILE A 79 1.42 -6.54 -0.48
C ILE A 79 2.37 -7.73 -0.44
N ILE A 80 2.90 -8.07 0.74
CA ILE A 80 3.77 -9.25 0.92
C ILE A 80 3.02 -10.53 0.55
N LYS A 81 1.82 -10.74 1.09
CA LYS A 81 0.99 -11.91 0.77
C LYS A 81 0.70 -12.01 -0.73
N ALA A 82 0.38 -10.88 -1.38
CA ALA A 82 0.08 -10.85 -2.81
C ALA A 82 1.32 -11.20 -3.66
N GLU A 83 2.49 -10.63 -3.36
CA GLU A 83 3.72 -10.92 -4.09
C GLU A 83 4.22 -12.35 -3.86
N VAL A 84 4.09 -12.87 -2.65
CA VAL A 84 4.40 -14.28 -2.33
C VAL A 84 3.49 -15.21 -3.14
N PHE A 85 2.19 -14.94 -3.20
CA PHE A 85 1.26 -15.74 -4.01
C PHE A 85 1.60 -15.68 -5.51
N ARG A 86 1.84 -14.48 -6.06
CA ARG A 86 2.25 -14.27 -7.45
C ARG A 86 3.56 -15.00 -7.78
N PHE A 87 4.51 -15.01 -6.85
CA PHE A 87 5.78 -15.71 -7.00
C PHE A 87 5.59 -17.22 -7.14
N PHE A 88 4.77 -17.85 -6.29
CA PHE A 88 4.47 -19.28 -6.41
C PHE A 88 3.75 -19.62 -7.72
N LEU A 89 2.85 -18.75 -8.19
CA LEU A 89 2.17 -18.93 -9.49
C LEU A 89 3.16 -18.88 -10.66
N ARG A 90 4.13 -17.96 -10.63
CA ARG A 90 5.17 -17.88 -11.67
C ARG A 90 6.03 -19.14 -11.71
N ILE A 91 6.45 -19.66 -10.56
CA ILE A 91 7.25 -20.89 -10.49
C ILE A 91 6.46 -22.07 -11.08
N ARG A 92 5.18 -22.21 -10.73
CA ARG A 92 4.31 -23.27 -11.28
C ARG A 92 4.17 -23.16 -12.79
N LYS A 93 4.00 -21.95 -13.33
CA LYS A 93 3.90 -21.70 -14.77
C LYS A 93 5.18 -22.10 -15.51
N ILE A 94 6.37 -21.76 -14.98
CA ILE A 94 7.66 -22.13 -15.59
C ILE A 94 7.82 -23.66 -15.65
N LYS A 95 7.49 -24.37 -14.57
CA LYS A 95 7.58 -25.83 -14.52
C LYS A 95 6.61 -26.56 -15.46
N ALA A 96 5.47 -25.96 -15.80
CA ALA A 96 4.50 -26.57 -16.71
C ALA A 96 4.90 -26.46 -18.20
N HIS A 97 5.89 -25.61 -18.52
CA HIS A 97 6.38 -25.38 -19.88
C HIS A 97 7.83 -25.85 -20.09
N ALA A 98 8.44 -26.49 -19.09
CA ALA A 98 9.75 -27.15 -19.16
C ALA A 98 9.56 -28.66 -19.29
#